data_AF-A0AAP0HWX7-F1
#
_entry.id   AF-A0AAP0HWX7-F1
#
_cell.length_a   1.000
_cell.length_b   1.000
_cell.length_c   1.000
_cell.angle_alpha   90.00
_cell.angle_beta   90.00
_cell.angle_gamma   90.00
#
_symmetry.space_group_name_H-M   'P 1'
#
loop_
_entity.id
_entity.type
_entity.pdbx_description
1 polymer ?
#
loop_
_entity_poly.entity_id
_entity_poly.type
_entity_poly.pdbx_seq_one_letter_code
_entity_poly.pdbx_strand_id
1 'polypeptide(L)'
;MLILDTWRKDVQTRNIEDAINNAAPGRLRVVSVSEVSREFHPNFSAKWRRYFYIFPFNNEDEEQNDESGKSDENPYWHEQCMEQSNGSAELLGEEEKGECVTFDDSESVETGTKPSRFSIDRVNQLLHQLEGKSLSYNMFSRDTKASRSTGPPTECFIYHARAVEARLPCSEEVHGESGKELKVMCVELVGNRFLRKMVRVLVATSIREAAAGAGDDALLRLMEATCRRATAPPAPPDGLCLVDVGYSEFNPANCLIK
;
A
#
# COMPACT_ATOMS: atom_id res chain seq x y z
N MET A 1 3.50 -16.91 3.99
CA MET A 1 3.16 -18.27 4.44
C MET A 1 3.67 -19.28 3.43
N LEU A 2 4.25 -20.38 3.88
CA LEU A 2 4.74 -21.47 3.04
C LEU A 2 3.88 -22.71 3.30
N ILE A 3 3.58 -23.49 2.25
CA ILE A 3 3.01 -24.83 2.38
C ILE A 3 4.08 -25.83 1.95
N LEU A 4 4.24 -26.87 2.77
CA LEU A 4 5.15 -27.97 2.52
C LEU A 4 4.35 -29.26 2.57
N ASP A 5 4.36 -29.99 1.45
CA ASP A 5 3.74 -31.31 1.35
C ASP A 5 4.79 -32.39 1.52
N THR A 6 4.53 -33.38 2.38
CA THR A 6 5.40 -34.54 2.53
C THR A 6 4.59 -35.82 2.78
N TRP A 7 5.07 -36.90 2.17
CA TRP A 7 4.54 -38.26 2.34
C TRP A 7 5.11 -38.96 3.58
N ARG A 8 6.15 -38.36 4.19
CA ARG A 8 6.90 -38.88 5.33
C ARG A 8 6.21 -38.53 6.64
N LYS A 9 5.92 -39.56 7.45
CA LYS A 9 5.23 -39.42 8.75
C LYS A 9 6.17 -39.15 9.93
N ASP A 10 7.48 -39.28 9.71
CA ASP A 10 8.53 -39.05 10.71
C ASP A 10 8.99 -37.59 10.78
N VAL A 11 8.57 -36.75 9.83
CA VAL A 11 8.88 -35.32 9.82
C VAL A 11 7.99 -34.62 10.84
N GLN A 12 8.60 -34.04 11.86
CA GLN A 12 7.89 -33.24 12.86
C GLN A 12 7.98 -31.75 12.53
N THR A 13 7.03 -30.97 13.04
CA THR A 13 6.96 -29.52 12.83
C THR A 13 8.24 -28.79 13.23
N ARG A 14 8.88 -29.20 14.35
CA ARG A 14 10.17 -28.67 14.80
C ARG A 14 11.30 -28.84 13.77
N ASN A 15 11.32 -29.97 13.06
CA ASN A 15 12.35 -30.23 12.05
C ASN A 15 12.25 -29.24 10.89
N ILE A 16 11.01 -28.85 10.53
CA ILE A 16 10.74 -27.86 9.49
C ILE A 16 11.16 -26.46 9.97
N GLU A 17 10.78 -26.11 11.20
CA GLU A 17 11.14 -24.84 11.82
C GLU A 17 12.67 -24.64 11.84
N ASP A 18 13.41 -25.62 12.37
CA ASP A 18 14.87 -25.59 12.44
C ASP A 18 15.50 -25.49 11.05
N ALA A 19 15.00 -26.27 10.08
CA ALA A 19 15.53 -26.26 8.73
C ALA A 19 15.38 -24.88 8.04
N ILE A 20 14.21 -24.24 8.16
CA ILE A 20 13.97 -22.92 7.55
C ILE A 20 14.80 -21.84 8.26
N ASN A 21 14.81 -21.84 9.59
CA ASN A 21 15.56 -20.85 10.37
C ASN A 21 17.07 -20.92 10.09
N ASN A 22 17.61 -22.13 9.87
CA ASN A 22 19.02 -22.32 9.55
C ASN A 22 19.36 -22.02 8.07
N ALA A 23 18.39 -22.12 7.15
CA ALA A 23 18.63 -21.92 5.72
C ALA A 23 18.87 -20.44 5.34
N ALA A 24 18.30 -19.49 6.08
CA ALA A 24 18.48 -18.06 5.83
C ALA A 24 18.51 -17.22 7.12
N PRO A 25 19.56 -17.38 7.96
CA PRO A 25 19.66 -16.69 9.24
C PRO A 25 19.55 -15.18 9.08
N GLY A 26 18.70 -14.55 9.89
CA GLY A 26 18.50 -13.09 9.91
C GLY A 26 17.69 -12.52 8.75
N ARG A 27 17.37 -13.31 7.71
CA ARG A 27 16.52 -12.87 6.58
C ARG A 27 15.12 -13.47 6.64
N LEU A 28 15.02 -14.74 7.05
CA LEU A 28 13.76 -15.44 7.24
C LEU A 28 13.75 -16.07 8.62
N ARG A 29 12.59 -16.01 9.26
CA ARG A 29 12.34 -16.67 10.54
C ARG A 29 10.95 -17.27 10.53
N VAL A 30 10.86 -18.52 10.94
CA VAL A 30 9.61 -19.19 11.21
C VAL A 30 9.05 -18.67 12.53
N VAL A 31 7.81 -18.19 12.48
CA VAL A 31 7.06 -17.75 13.68
C VAL A 31 6.21 -18.90 14.23
N SER A 32 5.69 -19.76 13.36
CA SER A 32 4.87 -20.91 13.74
C SER A 32 4.83 -21.97 12.63
N VAL A 33 4.71 -23.24 13.01
CA VAL A 33 4.44 -24.37 12.10
C VAL A 33 3.29 -25.19 12.66
N SER A 34 2.31 -25.51 11.81
CA SER A 34 1.16 -26.34 12.16
C SER A 34 0.84 -27.33 11.05
N GLU A 35 0.48 -28.55 11.42
CA GLU A 35 -0.13 -29.52 10.50
C GLU A 35 -1.56 -29.08 10.16
N VAL A 36 -1.95 -29.22 8.90
CA VAL A 36 -3.24 -28.79 8.37
C VAL A 36 -3.86 -29.87 7.50
N SER A 37 -5.18 -29.79 7.27
CA SER A 37 -5.90 -30.70 6.36
C SER A 37 -5.35 -30.61 4.93
N ARG A 38 -5.44 -31.72 4.18
CA ARG A 38 -5.08 -31.78 2.74
C ARG A 38 -5.94 -30.86 1.86
N GLU A 39 -7.10 -30.45 2.34
CA GLU A 39 -7.99 -29.53 1.63
C GLU A 39 -7.57 -28.06 1.80
N PHE A 40 -6.66 -27.78 2.72
CA PHE A 40 -6.21 -26.41 3.01
C PHE A 40 -5.38 -25.83 1.88
N HIS A 41 -5.68 -24.59 1.50
CA HIS A 41 -4.89 -23.84 0.51
C HIS A 41 -4.60 -22.42 1.01
N PRO A 42 -3.34 -21.95 0.95
CA PRO A 42 -2.91 -20.75 1.67
C PRO A 42 -3.59 -19.49 1.12
N ASN A 43 -3.86 -19.49 -0.20
CA ASN A 43 -4.48 -18.35 -0.86
C ASN A 43 -6.01 -18.45 -0.92
N PHE A 44 -6.56 -19.66 -1.05
CA PHE A 44 -8.00 -19.85 -1.31
C PHE A 44 -8.80 -20.06 -0.02
N SER A 45 -8.16 -20.60 1.03
CA SER A 45 -8.77 -20.72 2.35
C SER A 45 -8.70 -19.42 3.17
N ALA A 46 -7.86 -18.46 2.76
CA ALA A 46 -7.72 -17.18 3.46
C ALA A 46 -8.97 -16.31 3.32
N LYS A 47 -9.55 -15.94 4.46
CA LYS A 47 -10.77 -15.12 4.57
C LYS A 47 -10.48 -13.63 4.58
N TRP A 48 -9.34 -13.22 5.15
CA TRP A 48 -8.93 -11.82 5.19
C TRP A 48 -7.40 -11.69 5.21
N ARG A 49 -6.92 -10.52 4.78
CA ARG A 49 -5.51 -10.12 4.84
C ARG A 49 -5.43 -8.78 5.56
N ARG A 50 -4.39 -8.59 6.38
CA ARG A 50 -4.09 -7.35 7.08
C ARG A 50 -2.78 -6.77 6.55
N TYR A 51 -2.87 -5.59 5.98
CA TYR A 51 -1.72 -4.79 5.61
C TYR A 51 -1.54 -3.64 6.59
N PHE A 52 -0.29 -3.30 6.84
CA PHE A 52 0.10 -2.13 7.59
C PHE A 52 1.06 -1.32 6.73
N TYR A 53 0.88 0.00 6.71
CA TYR A 53 1.72 0.91 5.96
C TYR A 53 2.32 1.96 6.89
N ILE A 54 3.64 2.12 6.86
CA ILE A 54 4.37 3.14 7.61
C ILE A 54 4.83 4.22 6.63
N PHE A 55 4.35 5.44 6.83
CA PHE A 55 4.67 6.60 5.99
C PHE A 55 5.40 7.66 6.82
N PRO A 56 6.73 7.80 6.69
CA PRO A 56 7.46 8.90 7.32
C PRO A 56 7.00 10.27 6.79
N PHE A 57 6.88 11.25 7.67
CA PHE A 57 6.53 12.62 7.30
C PHE A 57 7.22 13.64 8.20
N ASN A 58 7.54 14.81 7.64
CA ASN A 58 8.06 15.94 8.37
C ASN A 58 6.94 16.97 8.54
N ASN A 59 6.58 17.29 9.78
CA ASN A 59 5.93 18.56 10.06
C ASN A 59 7.06 19.57 10.26
N GLU A 60 7.29 20.44 9.27
CA GLU A 60 8.23 21.56 9.37
C GLU A 60 7.70 22.65 10.35
N ASP A 61 7.33 22.25 11.57
CA ASP A 61 7.01 23.17 12.67
C ASP A 61 8.22 23.33 13.62
N GLU A 62 9.39 22.79 13.27
CA GLU A 62 10.67 23.12 13.93
C GLU A 62 11.31 24.30 13.19
N GLU A 63 10.98 25.52 13.62
CA GLU A 63 11.78 26.72 13.30
C GLU A 63 13.21 26.49 13.81
N GLN A 64 14.11 26.09 12.91
CA GLN A 64 15.54 26.30 13.09
C GLN A 64 15.93 27.50 12.25
N ASN A 65 16.18 28.62 12.94
CA ASN A 65 17.05 29.68 12.45
C ASN A 65 18.42 29.07 12.15
N ASP A 66 18.64 28.63 10.93
CA ASP A 66 19.98 28.50 10.38
C ASP A 66 19.98 29.04 8.96
N GLU A 67 20.58 30.22 8.81
CA GLU A 67 20.94 30.80 7.53
C GLU A 67 21.98 29.90 6.84
N SER A 68 21.51 28.89 6.12
CA SER A 68 22.22 28.40 4.95
C SER A 68 21.22 27.86 3.94
N GLY A 69 21.02 28.64 2.87
CA GLY A 69 20.17 28.24 1.76
C GLY A 69 20.73 27.00 1.06
N LYS A 70 20.19 25.83 1.42
CA LYS A 70 20.15 24.63 0.58
C LYS A 70 18.78 24.00 0.78
N SER A 71 17.97 24.06 -0.27
CA SER A 71 16.71 23.33 -0.37
C SER A 71 17.03 21.84 -0.41
N ASP A 72 16.99 21.18 0.75
CA ASP A 72 17.04 19.73 0.84
C ASP A 72 15.69 19.18 0.36
N GLU A 73 15.60 18.93 -0.95
CA GLU A 73 14.51 18.17 -1.54
C GLU A 73 14.41 16.81 -0.85
N ASN A 74 13.20 16.45 -0.40
CA ASN A 74 12.93 15.16 0.23
C ASN A 74 13.45 14.00 -0.66
N PRO A 75 14.54 13.30 -0.28
CA PRO A 75 15.25 12.37 -1.17
C PRO A 75 14.44 11.10 -1.48
N TYR A 76 13.34 10.87 -0.78
CA TYR A 76 12.61 9.61 -0.81
C TYR A 76 11.67 9.42 -2.01
N TRP A 77 11.63 10.39 -2.94
CA TRP A 77 10.65 10.41 -4.03
C TRP A 77 11.18 10.61 -5.45
N HIS A 78 12.49 10.44 -5.67
CA HIS A 78 13.03 10.35 -7.03
C HIS A 78 13.81 9.06 -7.25
N GLU A 79 13.10 8.00 -7.64
CA GLU A 79 13.70 6.94 -8.46
C GLU A 79 12.67 6.44 -9.49
N GLN A 80 12.79 7.02 -10.69
CA GLN A 80 12.49 6.48 -12.01
C GLN A 80 11.20 5.67 -12.26
N CYS A 81 10.16 6.37 -12.72
CA CYS A 81 9.24 5.83 -13.73
C CYS A 81 9.88 5.96 -15.13
N MET A 82 10.87 5.13 -15.44
CA MET A 82 11.41 4.95 -16.79
C MET A 82 11.77 3.47 -16.95
N GLU A 83 10.77 2.60 -17.16
CA GLU A 83 11.05 1.29 -17.75
C GLU A 83 10.97 1.43 -19.27
N GLN A 84 12.15 1.33 -19.88
CA GLN A 84 12.37 1.34 -21.32
C GLN A 84 11.66 0.13 -21.95
N SER A 85 10.62 0.41 -22.73
CA SER A 85 10.11 -0.51 -23.75
C SER A 85 11.14 -0.57 -24.87
N ASN A 86 11.85 -1.70 -25.00
CA ASN A 86 12.64 -2.01 -26.18
C ASN A 86 12.27 -3.42 -26.68
N GLY A 87 11.86 -3.47 -27.96
CA GLY A 87 11.69 -4.67 -28.79
C GLY A 87 10.32 -5.33 -28.66
N SER A 88 9.50 -5.52 -29.69
CA SER A 88 9.76 -5.53 -31.13
C SER A 88 8.45 -5.35 -31.89
N ALA A 89 8.52 -4.63 -33.01
CA ALA A 89 7.44 -4.39 -33.94
C ALA A 89 6.91 -5.68 -34.58
N GLU A 90 5.59 -5.80 -34.72
CA GLU A 90 4.94 -6.31 -35.93
C GLU A 90 3.61 -5.55 -36.16
N LEU A 91 3.43 -5.12 -37.41
CA LEU A 91 2.31 -4.35 -37.94
C LEU A 91 1.03 -5.19 -38.07
N LEU A 92 -0.12 -4.56 -37.88
CA LEU A 92 -1.13 -4.25 -38.93
C LEU A 92 -2.51 -3.95 -38.30
N GLY A 93 -3.18 -2.91 -38.82
CA GLY A 93 -4.65 -2.94 -38.94
C GLY A 93 -5.45 -1.85 -38.22
N GLU A 94 -5.70 -0.77 -38.96
CA GLU A 94 -6.99 -0.04 -39.10
C GLU A 94 -7.48 0.94 -38.02
N GLU A 95 -7.70 2.16 -38.53
CA GLU A 95 -8.26 3.34 -37.90
C GLU A 95 -9.78 3.23 -37.72
N GLU A 96 -10.31 3.75 -36.61
CA GLU A 96 -11.60 4.45 -36.65
C GLU A 96 -11.55 5.75 -35.82
N LYS A 97 -11.99 6.82 -36.49
CA LYS A 97 -12.03 8.21 -36.06
C LYS A 97 -12.99 8.43 -34.88
N GLY A 98 -12.51 9.09 -33.83
CA GLY A 98 -13.32 9.81 -32.86
C GLY A 98 -12.69 11.17 -32.57
N GLU A 99 -13.47 12.24 -32.74
CA GLU A 99 -13.06 13.65 -32.65
C GLU A 99 -12.29 13.99 -31.36
N CYS A 100 -11.07 14.53 -31.53
CA CYS A 100 -10.30 15.14 -30.47
C CYS A 100 -10.56 16.65 -30.51
N VAL A 101 -11.18 17.18 -29.45
CA VAL A 101 -11.31 18.62 -29.24
C VAL A 101 -9.94 19.15 -28.83
N THR A 102 -9.32 19.92 -29.71
CA THR A 102 -8.07 20.62 -29.45
C THR A 102 -8.31 21.73 -28.42
N PHE A 103 -7.79 21.58 -27.20
CA PHE A 103 -7.61 22.70 -26.29
C PHE A 103 -6.18 23.21 -26.43
N ASP A 104 -6.12 24.51 -26.70
CA ASP A 104 -4.95 25.33 -26.96
C ASP A 104 -3.99 25.33 -25.76
N ASP A 105 -2.74 24.93 -25.99
CA ASP A 105 -1.70 24.71 -24.99
C ASP A 105 -0.85 25.98 -24.89
N SER A 106 -1.29 26.94 -24.07
CA SER A 106 -0.50 28.11 -23.72
C SER A 106 -0.78 28.60 -22.30
N GLU A 107 -0.42 27.79 -21.32
CA GLU A 107 -0.13 28.31 -19.98
C GLU A 107 1.02 27.52 -19.36
N SER A 108 2.06 28.26 -18.97
CA SER A 108 3.27 27.78 -18.32
C SER A 108 2.93 26.85 -17.15
N VAL A 109 3.34 25.59 -17.26
CA VAL A 109 3.23 24.59 -16.18
C VAL A 109 4.10 25.05 -15.03
N GLU A 110 3.51 25.76 -14.07
CA GLU A 110 4.09 25.92 -12.75
C GLU A 110 4.26 24.51 -12.16
N THR A 111 5.51 24.16 -11.89
CA THR A 111 5.90 22.93 -11.21
C THR A 111 5.37 22.99 -9.78
N GLY A 112 4.09 22.63 -9.62
CA GLY A 112 3.37 22.68 -8.36
C GLY A 112 4.11 21.92 -7.27
N THR A 113 4.55 22.66 -6.26
CA THR A 113 5.15 22.17 -5.04
C THR A 113 4.21 21.13 -4.42
N LYS A 114 4.66 19.86 -4.32
CA LYS A 114 3.88 18.79 -3.70
C LYS A 114 3.50 19.23 -2.28
N PRO A 115 2.23 19.15 -1.87
CA PRO A 115 1.86 19.58 -0.54
C PRO A 115 2.53 18.66 0.50
N SER A 116 3.54 19.19 1.17
CA SER A 116 4.26 18.53 2.27
C SER A 116 3.43 18.45 3.55
N ARG A 117 2.24 19.06 3.56
CA ARG A 117 1.40 19.24 4.74
C ARG A 117 0.02 18.63 4.50
N PHE A 118 -0.30 17.60 5.29
CA PHE A 118 -1.63 16.98 5.32
C PHE A 118 -2.03 16.65 6.75
N SER A 119 -3.33 16.59 7.02
CA SER A 119 -3.85 16.14 8.31
C SER A 119 -4.02 14.62 8.31
N ILE A 120 -3.43 13.94 9.29
CA ILE A 120 -3.62 12.50 9.47
C ILE A 120 -5.07 12.18 9.81
N ASP A 121 -5.74 13.02 10.58
CA ASP A 121 -7.18 12.87 10.86
C ASP A 121 -8.00 12.92 9.58
N ARG A 122 -7.61 13.80 8.63
CA ARG A 122 -8.25 13.85 7.32
C ARG A 122 -8.03 12.57 6.52
N VAL A 123 -6.81 12.04 6.51
CA VAL A 123 -6.51 10.74 5.87
C VAL A 123 -7.34 9.62 6.50
N ASN A 124 -7.42 9.60 7.84
CA ASN A 124 -8.21 8.62 8.59
C ASN A 124 -9.71 8.70 8.24
N GLN A 125 -10.27 9.91 8.16
CA GLN A 125 -11.67 10.13 7.78
C GLN A 125 -11.98 9.60 6.37
N LEU A 126 -11.10 9.87 5.41
CA LEU A 126 -11.24 9.37 4.03
C LEU A 126 -11.21 7.83 3.99
N LEU A 127 -10.25 7.22 4.68
CA LEU A 127 -10.10 5.76 4.73
C LEU A 127 -11.27 5.08 5.46
N HIS A 128 -11.79 5.68 6.53
CA HIS A 128 -12.93 5.15 7.28
C HIS A 128 -14.16 4.96 6.41
N GLN A 129 -14.37 5.82 5.40
CA GLN A 129 -15.50 5.69 4.47
C GLN A 129 -15.50 4.37 3.67
N LEU A 130 -14.40 3.63 3.66
CA LEU A 130 -14.29 2.35 2.96
C LEU A 130 -14.77 1.16 3.80
N GLU A 131 -14.82 1.30 5.13
CA GLU A 131 -15.16 0.21 6.04
C GLU A 131 -16.59 -0.29 5.84
N GLY A 132 -16.76 -1.61 5.86
CA GLY A 132 -18.06 -2.26 5.75
C GLY A 132 -18.65 -2.26 4.33
N LYS A 133 -17.90 -1.82 3.32
CA LYS A 133 -18.39 -1.71 1.93
C LYS A 133 -17.68 -2.69 1.00
N SER A 134 -18.48 -3.34 0.14
CA SER A 134 -17.98 -4.05 -1.04
C SER A 134 -18.00 -3.08 -2.22
N LEU A 135 -16.82 -2.72 -2.73
CA LEU A 135 -16.66 -1.70 -3.77
C LEU A 135 -15.71 -2.20 -4.86
N SER A 136 -15.83 -1.64 -6.07
CA SER A 136 -14.90 -1.91 -7.16
C SER A 136 -13.64 -1.05 -6.99
N TYR A 137 -12.51 -1.69 -6.65
CA TYR A 137 -11.23 -1.02 -6.47
C TYR A 137 -10.38 -0.96 -7.74
N ASN A 138 -11.00 -1.08 -8.93
CA ASN A 138 -10.29 -1.08 -10.21
C ASN A 138 -9.38 0.14 -10.35
N MET A 139 -9.89 1.32 -9.98
CA MET A 139 -9.17 2.60 -10.06
C MET A 139 -7.95 2.67 -9.15
N PHE A 140 -7.97 1.91 -8.06
CA PHE A 140 -6.86 1.80 -7.11
C PHE A 140 -5.88 0.67 -7.47
N SER A 141 -6.14 -0.11 -8.52
CA SER A 141 -5.26 -1.20 -8.94
C SER A 141 -4.33 -0.80 -10.09
N ARG A 142 -3.24 -1.54 -10.26
CA ARG A 142 -2.31 -1.42 -11.38
C ARG A 142 -1.88 -2.81 -11.82
N ASP A 143 -1.69 -2.98 -13.13
CA ASP A 143 -1.17 -4.21 -13.75
C ASP A 143 -1.96 -5.49 -13.37
N THR A 144 -3.26 -5.34 -13.09
CA THR A 144 -4.17 -6.42 -12.75
C THR A 144 -4.51 -7.20 -14.01
N LYS A 145 -3.95 -8.41 -14.14
CA LYS A 145 -4.42 -9.40 -15.13
C LYS A 145 -5.88 -9.76 -14.83
N ALA A 146 -6.63 -10.19 -15.85
CA ALA A 146 -8.00 -10.68 -15.67
C ALA A 146 -8.06 -11.76 -14.57
N SER A 147 -8.97 -11.60 -13.60
CA SER A 147 -9.08 -12.51 -12.45
C SER A 147 -9.73 -13.84 -12.86
N ARG A 148 -9.35 -14.91 -12.16
CA ARG A 148 -10.01 -16.24 -12.23
C ARG A 148 -11.07 -16.45 -11.13
N SER A 149 -11.40 -15.42 -10.36
CA SER A 149 -12.36 -15.49 -9.24
C SER A 149 -13.82 -15.37 -9.70
N THR A 150 -14.74 -15.99 -8.98
CA THR A 150 -16.19 -15.75 -9.08
C THR A 150 -16.56 -14.37 -8.54
N GLY A 151 -17.44 -13.65 -9.23
CA GLY A 151 -17.80 -12.24 -8.95
C GLY A 151 -16.95 -11.22 -9.72
N PRO A 152 -17.26 -9.90 -9.64
CA PRO A 152 -16.51 -8.89 -10.36
C PRO A 152 -15.04 -8.92 -9.94
N PRO A 153 -14.09 -9.04 -10.88
CA PRO A 153 -12.67 -9.30 -10.60
C PRO A 153 -11.97 -8.19 -9.82
N THR A 154 -12.63 -7.05 -9.64
CA THR A 154 -12.12 -5.83 -9.00
C THR A 154 -12.82 -5.50 -7.69
N GLU A 155 -13.86 -6.24 -7.31
CA GLU A 155 -14.55 -6.01 -6.04
C GLU A 155 -13.73 -6.53 -4.86
N CYS A 156 -13.67 -5.72 -3.80
CA CYS A 156 -13.07 -6.06 -2.52
C CYS A 156 -13.97 -5.53 -1.39
N PHE A 157 -13.98 -6.23 -0.26
CA PHE A 157 -14.63 -5.79 0.97
C PHE A 157 -13.55 -5.38 1.97
N ILE A 158 -13.69 -4.18 2.52
CA ILE A 158 -12.79 -3.65 3.56
C ILE A 158 -13.46 -3.81 4.92
N TYR A 159 -12.88 -4.64 5.78
CA TYR A 159 -13.32 -4.84 7.16
C TYR A 159 -12.88 -3.69 8.06
N HIS A 160 -11.68 -3.17 7.84
CA HIS A 160 -11.08 -2.13 8.67
C HIS A 160 -10.14 -1.25 7.86
N ALA A 161 -10.20 0.06 8.09
CA ALA A 161 -9.34 1.06 7.47
C ALA A 161 -9.17 2.28 8.38
N ARG A 162 -7.96 2.43 8.91
CA ARG A 162 -7.60 3.51 9.85
C ARG A 162 -6.22 4.07 9.55
N ALA A 163 -6.03 5.34 9.90
CA ALA A 163 -4.72 5.99 9.93
C ALA A 163 -4.50 6.70 11.28
N VAL A 164 -3.28 6.66 11.80
CA VAL A 164 -2.90 7.31 13.05
C VAL A 164 -1.46 7.83 13.00
N GLU A 165 -1.16 8.88 13.74
CA GLU A 165 0.22 9.32 13.98
C GLU A 165 0.90 8.40 14.99
N ALA A 166 2.15 8.05 14.73
CA ALA A 166 3.02 7.36 15.66
C ALA A 166 4.43 7.94 15.60
N ARG A 167 5.25 7.58 16.59
CA ARG A 167 6.67 7.93 16.64
C ARG A 167 7.51 6.67 16.71
N LEU A 168 8.55 6.61 15.88
CA LEU A 168 9.50 5.51 15.87
C LEU A 168 10.84 5.98 16.44
N PRO A 169 11.50 5.16 17.28
CA PRO A 169 12.85 5.47 17.75
C PRO A 169 13.82 5.40 16.58
N CYS A 170 14.59 6.46 16.32
CA CYS A 170 15.67 6.43 15.34
C CYS A 170 16.91 5.77 15.97
N SER A 171 17.42 4.73 15.32
CA SER A 171 18.58 3.97 15.80
C SER A 171 19.87 4.55 15.23
N GLU A 172 20.26 5.75 15.66
CA GLU A 172 21.63 6.26 15.45
C GLU A 172 22.18 6.80 16.78
N GLU A 173 22.57 5.90 17.68
CA GLU A 173 23.43 6.25 18.81
C GLU A 173 24.89 6.30 18.33
N VAL A 174 25.27 7.41 17.70
CA VAL A 174 26.68 7.74 17.47
C VAL A 174 26.90 9.14 18.03
N HIS A 175 27.39 9.20 19.27
CA HIS A 175 27.73 10.42 20.06
C HIS A 175 26.57 11.10 20.82
N GLY A 176 26.04 10.43 21.84
CA GLY A 176 25.55 11.08 23.08
C GLY A 176 24.39 12.09 23.00
N GLU A 177 23.84 12.35 21.82
CA GLU A 177 22.65 13.18 21.62
C GLU A 177 21.39 12.31 21.59
N SER A 178 20.36 12.76 22.29
CA SER A 178 19.06 12.07 22.40
C SER A 178 18.51 11.81 21.00
N GLY A 179 18.34 10.52 20.64
CA GLY A 179 17.92 10.11 19.30
C GLY A 179 16.64 10.81 18.85
N LYS A 180 16.69 11.45 17.68
CA LYS A 180 15.54 12.14 17.07
C LYS A 180 14.41 11.12 16.83
N GLU A 181 13.24 11.33 17.42
CA GLU A 181 12.06 10.49 17.15
C GLU A 181 11.56 10.77 15.72
N LEU A 182 11.40 9.72 14.91
CA LEU A 182 10.84 9.84 13.57
C LEU A 182 9.31 9.81 13.65
N LYS A 183 8.65 10.90 13.24
CA LYS A 183 7.19 10.93 13.09
C LYS A 183 6.76 10.14 11.85
N VAL A 184 5.78 9.26 12.03
CA VAL A 184 5.23 8.42 10.96
C VAL A 184 3.72 8.38 11.02
N MET A 185 3.08 8.32 9.86
CA MET A 185 1.68 7.95 9.74
C MET A 185 1.60 6.44 9.53
N CYS A 186 0.86 5.78 10.40
CA CYS A 186 0.58 4.35 10.32
C CYS A 186 -0.81 4.14 9.74
N VAL A 187 -0.94 3.31 8.71
CA VAL A 187 -2.22 2.94 8.09
C VAL A 187 -2.45 1.44 8.24
N GLU A 188 -3.57 1.05 8.82
CA GLU A 188 -4.01 -0.36 8.87
C GLU A 188 -5.16 -0.55 7.88
N LEU A 189 -5.03 -1.56 7.01
CA LEU A 189 -6.08 -2.01 6.11
C LEU A 189 -6.32 -3.51 6.29
N VAL A 190 -7.57 -3.88 6.59
CA VAL A 190 -8.01 -5.27 6.62
C VAL A 190 -9.12 -5.45 5.59
N GLY A 191 -8.96 -6.42 4.71
CA GLY A 191 -9.92 -6.72 3.65
C GLY A 191 -9.97 -8.19 3.33
N ASN A 192 -11.04 -8.63 2.66
CA ASN A 192 -11.17 -10.02 2.24
C ASN A 192 -10.08 -10.40 1.23
N ARG A 193 -9.74 -9.46 0.35
CA ARG A 193 -8.66 -9.52 -0.64
C ARG A 193 -8.25 -8.11 -1.04
N PHE A 194 -7.12 -8.00 -1.73
CA PHE A 194 -6.60 -6.74 -2.27
C PHE A 194 -6.12 -6.96 -3.70
N LEU A 195 -6.34 -5.95 -4.56
CA LEU A 195 -5.80 -5.96 -5.91
C LEU A 195 -4.31 -5.63 -5.93
N ARG A 196 -3.62 -5.96 -7.02
CA ARG A 196 -2.21 -5.62 -7.21
C ARG A 196 -2.02 -4.11 -7.08
N LYS A 197 -1.07 -3.71 -6.22
CA LYS A 197 -0.74 -2.32 -5.85
C LYS A 197 -1.86 -1.53 -5.13
N MET A 198 -3.03 -2.12 -4.87
CA MET A 198 -4.20 -1.46 -4.27
C MET A 198 -3.90 -0.67 -3.00
N VAL A 199 -3.26 -1.32 -2.01
CA VAL A 199 -2.94 -0.68 -0.73
C VAL A 199 -2.09 0.57 -0.93
N ARG A 200 -1.04 0.49 -1.76
CA ARG A 200 -0.11 1.59 -2.02
C ARG A 200 -0.78 2.75 -2.75
N VAL A 201 -1.69 2.47 -3.69
CA VAL A 201 -2.46 3.51 -4.39
C VAL A 201 -3.48 4.15 -3.47
N LEU A 202 -4.16 3.36 -2.62
CA LEU A 202 -5.09 3.88 -1.62
C LEU A 202 -4.41 4.84 -0.65
N VAL A 203 -3.27 4.44 -0.08
CA VAL A 203 -2.49 5.27 0.86
C VAL A 203 -2.09 6.59 0.18
N ALA A 204 -1.42 6.53 -0.98
CA ALA A 204 -0.96 7.73 -1.68
C ALA A 204 -2.12 8.65 -2.09
N THR A 205 -3.22 8.08 -2.57
CA THR A 205 -4.39 8.86 -2.99
C THR A 205 -5.06 9.52 -1.79
N SER A 206 -5.19 8.82 -0.67
CA SER A 206 -5.79 9.38 0.56
C SER A 206 -4.98 10.56 1.09
N ILE A 207 -3.64 10.47 1.06
CA ILE A 207 -2.75 11.58 1.43
C ILE A 207 -2.96 12.77 0.48
N ARG A 208 -2.97 12.53 -0.84
CA ARG A 208 -3.18 13.60 -1.84
C ARG A 208 -4.52 14.29 -1.67
N GLU A 209 -5.61 13.53 -1.50
CA GLU A 209 -6.96 14.08 -1.31
C GLU A 209 -7.08 14.85 0.01
N ALA A 210 -6.44 14.35 1.08
CA ALA A 210 -6.39 15.04 2.36
C ALA A 210 -5.65 16.38 2.26
N ALA A 211 -4.51 16.40 1.55
CA ALA A 211 -3.74 17.61 1.31
C ALA A 211 -4.49 18.63 0.43
N ALA A 212 -5.30 18.14 -0.51
CA ALA A 212 -6.14 18.98 -1.37
C ALA A 212 -7.43 19.49 -0.69
N GLY A 213 -7.69 19.10 0.57
CA GLY A 213 -8.90 19.48 1.28
C GLY A 213 -10.18 18.87 0.69
N ALA A 214 -10.07 17.73 0.00
CA ALA A 214 -11.22 17.06 -0.61
C ALA A 214 -12.22 16.58 0.46
N GLY A 215 -13.51 16.50 0.11
CA GLY A 215 -14.60 16.01 0.97
C GLY A 215 -14.49 14.52 1.36
N ASP A 216 -15.25 14.08 2.37
CA ASP A 216 -15.10 12.74 3.00
C ASP A 216 -15.32 11.61 1.99
N ASP A 217 -16.19 11.86 1.01
CA ASP A 217 -16.55 10.94 -0.05
C ASP A 217 -15.52 10.86 -1.19
N ALA A 218 -14.39 11.57 -1.12
CA ALA A 218 -13.46 11.71 -2.23
C ALA A 218 -12.98 10.36 -2.77
N LEU A 219 -12.62 9.42 -1.89
CA LEU A 219 -12.20 8.08 -2.33
C LEU A 219 -13.33 7.30 -3.01
N LEU A 220 -14.58 7.47 -2.56
CA LEU A 220 -15.75 6.84 -3.17
C LEU A 220 -16.02 7.42 -4.56
N ARG A 221 -15.95 8.75 -4.71
CA ARG A 221 -16.08 9.42 -6.01
C ARG A 221 -15.01 8.97 -7.00
N LEU A 222 -13.78 8.75 -6.52
CA LEU A 222 -12.68 8.25 -7.36
C LEU A 222 -12.87 6.81 -7.84
N MET A 223 -13.72 6.01 -7.19
CA MET A 223 -14.04 4.64 -7.67
C MET A 223 -14.88 4.67 -8.94
N GLU A 224 -15.71 5.70 -9.10
CA GLU A 224 -16.58 5.90 -10.27
C GLU A 224 -15.86 6.58 -11.45
N ALA A 225 -14.59 6.99 -11.27
CA ALA A 225 -13.82 7.61 -12.33
C ALA A 225 -13.45 6.60 -13.43
N THR A 226 -13.30 7.09 -14.66
CA THR A 226 -12.96 6.28 -15.84
C THR A 226 -11.46 6.31 -16.17
N CYS A 227 -10.71 7.25 -15.60
CA CYS A 227 -9.29 7.47 -15.92
C CYS A 227 -8.39 7.17 -14.72
N ARG A 228 -7.44 6.22 -14.85
CA ARG A 228 -6.53 5.83 -13.75
C ARG A 228 -5.68 6.98 -13.21
N ARG A 229 -5.45 8.02 -14.02
CA ARG A 229 -4.75 9.27 -13.62
C ARG A 229 -5.50 10.05 -12.55
N ALA A 230 -6.79 9.75 -12.33
CA ALA A 230 -7.57 10.33 -11.25
C ALA A 230 -7.08 9.90 -9.86
N THR A 231 -6.30 8.81 -9.74
CA THR A 231 -5.70 8.36 -8.47
C THR A 231 -4.19 8.63 -8.46
N ALA A 232 -3.60 8.75 -7.27
CA ALA A 232 -2.16 8.97 -7.16
C ALA A 232 -1.34 7.77 -7.68
N PRO A 233 -0.07 7.98 -8.08
CA PRO A 233 0.89 6.89 -8.21
C PRO A 233 0.99 6.08 -6.90
N PRO A 234 1.33 4.77 -6.96
CA PRO A 234 1.48 3.97 -5.75
C PRO A 234 2.54 4.54 -4.79
N ALA A 235 2.24 4.61 -3.49
CA ALA A 235 3.20 4.90 -2.40
C ALA A 235 4.45 3.99 -2.49
N PRO A 236 5.63 4.24 -1.90
CA PRO A 236 6.79 3.35 -2.04
C PRO A 236 6.50 1.96 -1.42
N PRO A 237 7.15 0.88 -1.88
CA PRO A 237 6.89 -0.46 -1.35
C PRO A 237 7.44 -0.65 0.07
N ASP A 238 8.49 0.08 0.45
CA ASP A 238 9.28 -0.16 1.66
C ASP A 238 8.49 0.07 2.96
N GLY A 239 7.46 0.92 2.91
CA GLY A 239 6.54 1.14 4.02
C GLY A 239 5.47 0.06 4.18
N LEU A 240 5.27 -0.84 3.20
CA LEU A 240 4.17 -1.81 3.18
C LEU A 240 4.57 -3.15 3.82
N CYS A 241 3.79 -3.60 4.80
CA CYS A 241 3.92 -4.90 5.42
C CYS A 241 2.61 -5.70 5.35
N LEU A 242 2.69 -6.98 4.95
CA LEU A 242 1.63 -7.95 5.20
C LEU A 242 1.81 -8.45 6.63
N VAL A 243 0.93 -8.02 7.54
CA VAL A 243 1.05 -8.33 8.97
C VAL A 243 0.41 -9.68 9.30
N ASP A 244 -0.75 -9.97 8.73
CA ASP A 244 -1.48 -11.20 9.05
C ASP A 244 -2.42 -11.65 7.93
N VAL A 245 -2.74 -12.95 7.93
CA VAL A 245 -3.71 -13.60 7.05
C VAL A 245 -4.58 -14.53 7.88
N GLY A 246 -5.88 -14.26 7.94
CA GLY A 246 -6.79 -15.07 8.73
C GLY A 246 -7.54 -16.12 7.92
N TYR A 247 -7.74 -17.26 8.56
CA TYR A 247 -8.49 -18.40 8.04
C TYR A 247 -9.82 -18.63 8.79
N SER A 248 -10.04 -17.91 9.89
CA SER A 248 -11.31 -17.79 10.61
C SER A 248 -12.03 -16.48 10.27
N GLU A 249 -13.27 -16.34 10.72
CA GLU A 249 -13.99 -15.07 10.60
C GLU A 249 -13.18 -13.91 11.20
N PHE A 250 -13.32 -12.73 10.58
CA PHE A 250 -12.62 -11.54 11.04
C PHE A 250 -13.20 -11.07 12.38
N ASN A 251 -12.32 -10.79 13.34
CA ASN A 251 -12.68 -10.22 14.64
C ASN A 251 -12.17 -8.77 14.74
N PRO A 252 -13.07 -7.76 14.74
CA PRO A 252 -12.69 -6.35 14.87
C PRO A 252 -11.94 -6.01 16.17
N ALA A 253 -12.06 -6.82 17.22
CA ALA A 253 -11.32 -6.62 18.46
C ALA A 253 -9.79 -6.67 18.25
N ASN A 254 -9.34 -7.36 17.20
CA ASN A 254 -7.92 -7.59 16.92
C ASN A 254 -7.28 -6.49 16.04
N CYS A 255 -7.98 -5.42 15.68
CA CYS A 255 -7.38 -4.29 14.95
C CYS A 255 -6.29 -3.62 15.80
N LEU A 256 -5.20 -3.24 15.13
CA LEU A 256 -4.03 -2.59 15.72
C LEU A 256 -4.31 -1.10 15.98
N ILE A 257 -5.04 -0.46 15.08
CA ILE A 257 -5.53 0.91 15.20
C ILE A 257 -7.02 0.87 15.54
N LYS A 258 -7.50 1.75 16.42
CA LYS A 258 -8.91 1.80 16.85
C LYS A 258 -9.62 2.97 16.17
#